data_AF-A0A940JQZ7-F1
#
_entry.id   AF-A0A940JQZ7-F1
#
_cell.length_a   1.000
_cell.length_b   1.000
_cell.length_c   1.000
_cell.angle_alpha   90.00
_cell.angle_beta   90.00
_cell.angle_gamma   90.00
#
_symmetry.space_group_name_H-M   'P 1'
#
loop_
_entity.id
_entity.type
_entity.pdbx_description
1 polymer ?
#
loop_
_entity_poly.entity_id
_entity_poly.type
_entity_poly.pdbx_seq_one_letter_code
_entity_poly.pdbx_strand_id
1 'polypeptide(L)'
;MALATAAGAQPIADPLAATGRWSVYAHGNAPLPPMGWNSWNAFTSDIDEDKLMASARVIVESGLAAKGYRYIDIDDGWWLKRRASDGRMLIRTSTFPSAATADGNTSFRSLTDRLHAMGLKAGIYSDIGRNSCGQVFTSTFPNQPEGSVAEREVGLYGHVDQDIALYFAEWGFDLIKVDACGIRGLPASDPRVRAGQYRALDPLIDVDSLGRTKVAAVRALYEEVGQALVRHNVDNDYVFSLCLWGSADSRAWSKAVGNMSRTSEDISPTWNRMLHNLDSVAHRPLYAHPGSWNDPDMLFVGTGEFDMAHPVEARSHMALWAMVNAPLMIGFDLRKASPDLLAILGNPQVIALNQDPAGNQAVLAYDSDDVQIFVKTLASGDKAVAVLNRTATATEAMLTADHLKYLADRPITLTEIWQGSVLTFTRERKFTLKPHETMLFLAKGERRLANGQFLSEQPARVNPAVDGVLVPEADPQVHRTSLPWRGTRGGGERPQYGGWGGARLDTTPYGQALSVAGRHFDTGLGILANSRVEVRNDGFRRFVTQVGVDDSARGRQSPVTFAVYGDGKLLARSKPMRAGDAAQRLDVSVTGTKLIELIARAPAWERFPDPVTWGEAALLR
;
A
#
# COMPACT_ATOMS: atom_id res chain seq x y z
N MET A 1 -43.12 -27.39 -15.49
CA MET A 1 -42.58 -28.00 -14.27
C MET A 1 -41.17 -28.48 -14.60
N ALA A 2 -40.17 -27.62 -14.41
CA ALA A 2 -38.78 -27.91 -14.72
C ALA A 2 -37.97 -27.79 -13.42
N LEU A 3 -37.33 -28.90 -13.04
CA LEU A 3 -36.56 -29.07 -11.81
C LEU A 3 -35.30 -28.21 -11.87
N ALA A 4 -35.18 -27.24 -10.96
CA ALA A 4 -33.94 -26.55 -10.66
C ALA A 4 -33.03 -27.51 -9.87
N THR A 5 -31.93 -27.94 -10.48
CA THR A 5 -30.85 -28.64 -9.78
C THR A 5 -30.15 -27.65 -8.85
N ALA A 6 -30.31 -27.84 -7.56
CA ALA A 6 -29.56 -27.13 -6.52
C ALA A 6 -28.06 -27.38 -6.72
N ALA A 7 -27.31 -26.32 -7.04
CA ALA A 7 -25.85 -26.33 -6.95
C ALA A 7 -25.48 -26.55 -5.47
N GLY A 8 -24.85 -27.69 -5.17
CA GLY A 8 -24.35 -27.98 -3.83
C GLY A 8 -23.35 -26.92 -3.42
N ALA A 9 -23.60 -26.24 -2.29
CA ALA A 9 -22.63 -25.37 -1.66
C ALA A 9 -21.39 -26.21 -1.34
N GLN A 10 -20.24 -25.87 -1.93
CA GLN A 10 -18.97 -26.42 -1.49
C GLN A 10 -18.80 -26.10 0.01
N PRO A 11 -18.32 -27.05 0.84
CA PRO A 11 -18.04 -26.76 2.23
C PRO A 11 -17.06 -25.59 2.28
N ILE A 12 -17.41 -24.54 3.03
CA ILE A 12 -16.53 -23.39 3.25
C ILE A 12 -15.23 -23.95 3.83
N ALA A 13 -14.15 -23.89 3.06
CA ALA A 13 -12.83 -24.29 3.54
C ALA A 13 -12.52 -23.45 4.79
N ASP A 14 -12.10 -24.11 5.88
CA ASP A 14 -11.72 -23.42 7.11
C ASP A 14 -10.62 -22.39 6.77
N PRO A 15 -10.89 -21.07 6.90
CA PRO A 15 -9.93 -20.04 6.51
C PRO A 15 -8.66 -20.07 7.38
N LEU A 16 -8.73 -20.71 8.55
CA LEU A 16 -7.61 -20.89 9.46
C LEU A 16 -6.92 -22.25 9.30
N ALA A 17 -7.26 -23.04 8.28
CA ALA A 17 -6.49 -24.22 7.94
C ALA A 17 -5.07 -23.79 7.49
N ALA A 18 -4.05 -24.50 7.96
CA ALA A 18 -2.69 -24.34 7.47
C ALA A 18 -2.61 -24.83 6.01
N THR A 19 -2.03 -24.02 5.14
CA THR A 19 -2.00 -24.27 3.69
C THR A 19 -0.62 -24.66 3.17
N GLY A 20 0.45 -24.33 3.91
CA GLY A 20 1.82 -24.42 3.42
C GLY A 20 2.10 -23.53 2.21
N ARG A 21 1.26 -22.52 1.94
CA ARG A 21 1.38 -21.63 0.77
C ARG A 21 1.45 -20.17 1.20
N TRP A 22 2.28 -19.40 0.50
CA TRP A 22 2.33 -17.94 0.63
C TRP A 22 1.19 -17.32 -0.19
N SER A 23 0.28 -16.59 0.44
CA SER A 23 -0.98 -16.14 -0.16
C SER A 23 -0.95 -14.74 -0.79
N VAL A 24 0.22 -14.11 -0.88
CA VAL A 24 0.37 -12.80 -1.54
C VAL A 24 0.42 -12.97 -3.06
N TYR A 25 0.01 -11.94 -3.78
CA TYR A 25 0.02 -11.84 -5.23
C TYR A 25 1.39 -12.20 -5.80
N ALA A 26 1.39 -13.11 -6.77
CA ALA A 26 2.60 -13.68 -7.38
C ALA A 26 2.67 -13.46 -8.90
N HIS A 27 1.75 -12.66 -9.43
CA HIS A 27 1.69 -12.29 -10.85
C HIS A 27 2.16 -10.84 -11.05
N GLY A 28 2.41 -10.48 -12.31
CA GLY A 28 3.07 -9.22 -12.65
C GLY A 28 4.52 -9.13 -12.15
N ASN A 29 5.07 -7.93 -12.19
CA ASN A 29 6.47 -7.62 -11.91
C ASN A 29 6.62 -6.38 -11.01
N ALA A 30 6.59 -6.59 -9.70
CA ALA A 30 6.89 -5.56 -8.70
C ALA A 30 7.71 -6.10 -7.51
N PRO A 31 8.86 -6.76 -7.74
CA PRO A 31 9.70 -7.31 -6.66
C PRO A 31 10.23 -6.22 -5.70
N LEU A 32 10.28 -4.97 -6.18
CA LEU A 32 10.55 -3.75 -5.44
C LEU A 32 9.43 -2.73 -5.73
N PRO A 33 9.24 -1.69 -4.88
CA PRO A 33 8.22 -0.67 -5.14
C PRO A 33 8.44 -0.03 -6.53
N PRO A 34 7.42 0.02 -7.40
CA PRO A 34 7.54 0.67 -8.70
C PRO A 34 7.89 2.16 -8.58
N MET A 35 8.68 2.66 -9.53
CA MET A 35 9.09 4.06 -9.59
C MET A 35 8.81 4.62 -10.99
N GLY A 36 8.27 5.82 -11.06
CA GLY A 36 7.82 6.39 -12.32
C GLY A 36 7.30 7.81 -12.21
N TRP A 37 6.44 8.18 -13.15
CA TRP A 37 5.78 9.46 -13.26
C TRP A 37 4.33 9.26 -13.67
N ASN A 38 3.42 10.04 -13.10
CA ASN A 38 2.00 10.03 -13.45
C ASN A 38 1.52 11.46 -13.76
N SER A 39 0.69 11.60 -14.78
CA SER A 39 0.26 12.90 -15.31
C SER A 39 -0.70 13.70 -14.43
N TRP A 40 -1.44 13.06 -13.52
CA TRP A 40 -2.63 13.66 -12.89
C TRP A 40 -2.34 14.90 -12.07
N ASN A 41 -1.37 14.84 -11.15
CA ASN A 41 -1.05 15.97 -10.28
C ASN A 41 -0.46 17.17 -11.05
N ALA A 42 0.15 16.91 -12.21
CA ALA A 42 0.74 17.94 -13.07
C ALA A 42 -0.30 18.61 -13.99
N PHE A 43 -1.23 17.82 -14.53
CA PHE A 43 -2.05 18.23 -15.67
C PHE A 43 -3.54 17.97 -15.51
N THR A 44 -3.96 17.22 -14.49
CA THR A 44 -5.33 16.69 -14.34
C THR A 44 -5.74 15.95 -15.62
N SER A 45 -6.93 16.23 -16.17
CA SER A 45 -7.37 15.68 -17.45
C SER A 45 -6.87 16.44 -18.67
N ASP A 46 -6.17 17.56 -18.50
CA ASP A 46 -5.54 18.32 -19.60
C ASP A 46 -4.18 17.71 -19.98
N ILE A 47 -4.15 16.40 -20.23
CA ILE A 47 -2.97 15.69 -20.73
C ILE A 47 -3.00 15.57 -22.26
N ASP A 48 -1.84 15.72 -22.88
CA ASP A 48 -1.60 15.51 -24.30
C ASP A 48 -0.27 14.76 -24.52
N GLU A 49 -0.08 14.27 -25.74
CA GLU A 49 1.09 13.48 -26.11
C GLU A 49 2.41 14.25 -25.95
N ASP A 50 2.41 15.55 -26.23
CA ASP A 50 3.62 16.39 -26.12
C ASP A 50 4.05 16.57 -24.67
N LYS A 51 3.10 16.86 -23.77
CA LYS A 51 3.32 16.93 -22.32
C LYS A 51 3.92 15.62 -21.81
N LEU A 52 3.33 14.49 -22.19
CA LEU A 52 3.80 13.17 -21.77
C LEU A 52 5.21 12.86 -22.30
N MET A 53 5.43 13.01 -23.61
CA MET A 53 6.72 12.70 -24.22
C MET A 53 7.82 13.64 -23.75
N ALA A 54 7.49 14.90 -23.43
CA ALA A 54 8.44 15.83 -22.82
C ALA A 54 8.82 15.42 -21.39
N SER A 55 7.87 15.02 -20.55
CA SER A 55 8.17 14.48 -19.21
C SER A 55 9.03 13.21 -19.28
N ALA A 56 8.72 12.29 -20.20
CA ALA A 56 9.51 11.09 -20.45
C ALA A 56 10.95 11.40 -20.86
N ARG A 57 11.17 12.41 -21.73
CA ARG A 57 12.51 12.86 -22.11
C ARG A 57 13.29 13.39 -20.92
N VAL A 58 12.69 14.21 -20.06
CA VAL A 58 13.34 14.72 -18.84
C VAL A 58 13.78 13.57 -17.93
N ILE A 59 12.96 12.52 -17.78
CA ILE A 59 13.33 11.34 -16.96
C ILE A 59 14.58 10.63 -17.50
N VAL A 60 14.72 10.51 -18.82
CA VAL A 60 15.89 9.92 -19.45
C VAL A 60 17.11 10.85 -19.35
N GLU A 61 16.96 12.11 -19.78
CA GLU A 61 18.05 13.09 -19.89
C GLU A 61 18.62 13.49 -18.52
N SER A 62 17.79 13.54 -17.48
CA SER A 62 18.24 13.79 -16.09
C SER A 62 18.91 12.58 -15.42
N GLY A 63 18.84 11.40 -16.06
CA GLY A 63 19.33 10.15 -15.49
C GLY A 63 18.42 9.54 -14.43
N LEU A 64 17.22 10.08 -14.18
CA LEU A 64 16.23 9.47 -13.28
C LEU A 64 15.83 8.07 -13.75
N ALA A 65 15.73 7.85 -15.07
CA ALA A 65 15.48 6.53 -15.63
C ALA A 65 16.52 5.51 -15.13
N ALA A 66 17.81 5.84 -15.21
CA ALA A 66 18.91 4.99 -14.74
C ALA A 66 18.86 4.71 -13.22
N LYS A 67 18.17 5.55 -12.46
CA LYS A 67 17.96 5.40 -11.01
C LYS A 67 16.70 4.62 -10.64
N GLY A 68 15.90 4.20 -11.63
CA GLY A 68 14.75 3.33 -11.43
C GLY A 68 13.40 3.90 -11.86
N TYR A 69 13.30 5.20 -12.14
CA TYR A 69 12.05 5.82 -12.61
C TYR A 69 11.74 5.38 -14.05
N ARG A 70 10.96 4.30 -14.21
CA ARG A 70 10.73 3.65 -15.50
C ARG A 70 9.30 3.76 -16.02
N TYR A 71 8.31 3.84 -15.14
CA TYR A 71 6.90 3.86 -15.53
C TYR A 71 6.45 5.29 -15.90
N ILE A 72 5.81 5.45 -17.06
CA ILE A 72 5.23 6.70 -17.55
C ILE A 72 3.72 6.50 -17.69
N ASP A 73 2.97 6.99 -16.72
CA ASP A 73 1.56 6.68 -16.55
C ASP A 73 0.68 7.81 -17.09
N ILE A 74 -0.20 7.46 -18.03
CA ILE A 74 -1.29 8.31 -18.51
C ILE A 74 -2.47 8.15 -17.57
N ASP A 75 -2.80 9.20 -16.82
CA ASP A 75 -3.98 9.24 -15.96
C ASP A 75 -5.25 9.64 -16.74
N ASP A 76 -6.35 10.01 -16.07
CA ASP A 76 -7.63 10.30 -16.72
C ASP A 76 -7.54 11.43 -17.79
N GLY A 77 -8.45 11.43 -18.77
CA GLY A 77 -8.55 12.45 -19.83
C GLY A 77 -8.12 12.01 -21.24
N TRP A 78 -7.61 10.79 -21.41
CA TRP A 78 -7.10 10.30 -22.71
C TRP A 78 -8.16 9.77 -23.67
N TRP A 79 -9.29 9.31 -23.13
CA TRP A 79 -10.40 8.71 -23.87
C TRP A 79 -11.16 9.76 -24.68
N LEU A 80 -11.65 9.37 -25.86
CA LEU A 80 -12.71 10.08 -26.54
C LEU A 80 -14.08 9.54 -26.10
N LYS A 81 -14.30 8.23 -26.30
CA LYS A 81 -15.55 7.51 -26.01
C LYS A 81 -15.40 6.01 -26.32
N ARG A 82 -16.38 5.20 -25.92
CA ARG A 82 -16.59 3.84 -26.45
C ARG A 82 -17.30 3.88 -27.80
N ARG A 83 -16.97 2.95 -28.68
CA ARG A 83 -17.70 2.71 -29.93
C ARG A 83 -19.00 1.95 -29.65
N ALA A 84 -20.13 2.52 -30.07
CA ALA A 84 -21.45 1.95 -29.79
C ALA A 84 -21.69 0.54 -30.37
N SER A 85 -21.04 0.16 -31.48
CA SER A 85 -21.30 -1.11 -32.16
C SER A 85 -20.72 -2.33 -31.44
N ASP A 86 -19.61 -2.17 -30.70
CA ASP A 86 -18.87 -3.29 -30.11
C ASP A 86 -18.17 -2.97 -28.78
N GLY A 87 -18.36 -1.77 -28.23
CA GLY A 87 -17.80 -1.36 -26.94
C GLY A 87 -16.31 -1.02 -26.96
N ARG A 88 -15.62 -1.07 -28.12
CA ARG A 88 -14.18 -0.79 -28.21
C ARG A 88 -13.88 0.65 -27.76
N MET A 89 -12.84 0.81 -26.95
CA MET A 89 -12.38 2.13 -26.53
C MET A 89 -11.75 2.92 -27.69
N LEU A 90 -12.16 4.18 -27.87
CA LEU A 90 -11.57 5.12 -28.83
C LEU A 90 -10.81 6.22 -28.10
N ILE A 91 -9.60 6.50 -28.59
CA ILE A 91 -8.67 7.50 -28.04
C ILE A 91 -8.97 8.88 -28.63
N ARG A 92 -8.75 9.94 -27.84
CA ARG A 92 -8.84 11.32 -28.29
C ARG A 92 -7.64 11.71 -29.15
N THR A 93 -7.74 11.50 -30.46
CA THR A 93 -6.63 11.77 -31.40
C THR A 93 -6.28 13.25 -31.56
N SER A 94 -7.12 14.18 -31.10
CA SER A 94 -6.80 15.61 -31.08
C SER A 94 -5.73 15.98 -30.04
N THR A 95 -5.60 15.19 -28.97
CA THR A 95 -4.55 15.35 -27.93
C THR A 95 -3.48 14.27 -28.01
N PHE A 96 -3.81 13.11 -28.59
CA PHE A 96 -2.88 12.01 -28.88
C PHE A 96 -2.85 11.67 -30.37
N PRO A 97 -2.22 12.51 -31.21
CA PRO A 97 -2.26 12.37 -32.66
C PRO A 97 -1.64 11.06 -33.17
N SER A 98 -0.66 10.49 -32.47
CA SER A 98 -0.07 9.20 -32.86
C SER A 98 -1.03 8.03 -32.72
N ALA A 99 -2.17 8.21 -32.03
CA ALA A 99 -3.17 7.18 -31.88
C ALA A 99 -4.07 6.98 -33.09
N ALA A 100 -4.04 7.89 -34.08
CA ALA A 100 -4.84 7.75 -35.30
C ALA A 100 -4.31 6.62 -36.19
N THR A 101 -5.19 5.69 -36.59
CA THR A 101 -4.87 4.62 -37.56
C THR A 101 -5.68 4.79 -38.85
N ALA A 102 -5.16 4.25 -39.95
CA ALA A 102 -5.73 4.45 -41.29
C ALA A 102 -7.13 3.82 -41.48
N ASP A 103 -7.45 2.79 -40.69
CA ASP A 103 -8.73 2.07 -40.69
C ASP A 103 -9.81 2.75 -39.81
N GLY A 104 -9.51 3.91 -39.24
CA GLY A 104 -10.42 4.64 -38.36
C GLY A 104 -10.58 4.05 -36.96
N ASN A 105 -9.83 2.97 -36.64
CA ASN A 105 -9.60 2.60 -35.26
C ASN A 105 -8.64 3.63 -34.61
N THR A 106 -8.40 3.46 -33.31
CA THR A 106 -7.34 4.19 -32.61
C THR A 106 -6.46 3.20 -31.86
N SER A 107 -5.16 3.50 -31.74
CA SER A 107 -4.21 2.65 -31.04
C SER A 107 -3.10 3.41 -30.34
N PHE A 108 -2.87 3.13 -29.06
CA PHE A 108 -1.71 3.67 -28.35
C PHE A 108 -0.39 2.97 -28.68
N ARG A 109 -0.39 1.96 -29.57
CA ARG A 109 0.82 1.16 -29.85
C ARG A 109 2.01 2.01 -30.31
N SER A 110 1.79 3.02 -31.14
CA SER A 110 2.84 3.94 -31.58
C SER A 110 3.43 4.78 -30.41
N LEU A 111 2.61 5.09 -29.41
CA LEU A 111 3.05 5.80 -28.22
C LEU A 111 3.86 4.87 -27.29
N THR A 112 3.35 3.67 -27.00
CA THR A 112 4.04 2.69 -26.15
C THR A 112 5.36 2.23 -26.77
N ASP A 113 5.41 1.94 -28.08
CA ASP A 113 6.64 1.57 -28.78
C ASP A 113 7.72 2.68 -28.66
N ARG A 114 7.32 3.97 -28.70
CA ARG A 114 8.25 5.09 -28.49
C ARG A 114 8.77 5.16 -27.06
N LEU A 115 7.92 4.94 -26.06
CA LEU A 115 8.36 4.87 -24.65
C LEU A 115 9.28 3.67 -24.41
N HIS A 116 8.97 2.51 -24.98
CA HIS A 116 9.81 1.31 -24.92
C HIS A 116 11.16 1.53 -25.61
N ALA A 117 11.20 2.21 -26.74
CA ALA A 117 12.44 2.59 -27.42
C ALA A 117 13.34 3.51 -26.58
N MET A 118 12.76 4.25 -25.62
CA MET A 118 13.51 5.04 -24.63
C MET A 118 13.96 4.21 -23.41
N GLY A 119 13.64 2.92 -23.36
CA GLY A 119 13.89 2.05 -22.20
C GLY A 119 12.98 2.36 -21.01
N LEU A 120 11.80 2.91 -21.27
CA LEU A 120 10.75 3.18 -20.29
C LEU A 120 9.61 2.15 -20.43
N LYS A 121 8.70 2.18 -19.47
CA LYS A 121 7.49 1.35 -19.37
C LYS A 121 6.26 2.25 -19.46
N ALA A 122 5.24 1.85 -20.20
CA ALA A 122 4.03 2.65 -20.41
C ALA A 122 2.94 2.25 -19.41
N GLY A 123 2.33 3.22 -18.73
CA GLY A 123 1.19 3.02 -17.84
C GLY A 123 -0.10 3.66 -18.35
N ILE A 124 -1.24 3.05 -18.04
CA ILE A 124 -2.58 3.53 -18.41
C ILE A 124 -3.52 3.55 -17.20
N TYR A 125 -4.47 4.47 -17.21
CA TYR A 125 -5.53 4.58 -16.21
C TYR A 125 -6.86 4.04 -16.71
N SER A 126 -7.64 3.43 -15.81
CA SER A 126 -9.06 3.14 -15.97
C SER A 126 -9.81 3.18 -14.63
N ASP A 127 -11.13 2.96 -14.67
CA ASP A 127 -12.01 2.88 -13.50
C ASP A 127 -12.77 1.55 -13.54
N ILE A 128 -12.95 0.90 -12.39
CA ILE A 128 -13.62 -0.41 -12.30
C ILE A 128 -15.14 -0.34 -12.53
N GLY A 129 -15.74 0.84 -12.41
CA GLY A 129 -17.14 1.12 -12.65
C GLY A 129 -17.44 1.50 -14.09
N ARG A 130 -18.61 2.10 -14.33
CA ARG A 130 -19.04 2.53 -15.68
C ARG A 130 -18.32 3.79 -16.16
N ASN A 131 -17.94 4.65 -15.24
CA ASN A 131 -17.49 6.01 -15.52
C ASN A 131 -16.26 6.33 -14.68
N SER A 132 -15.33 7.09 -15.25
CA SER A 132 -14.10 7.48 -14.58
C SER A 132 -14.32 8.53 -13.49
N CYS A 133 -13.31 8.76 -12.66
CA CYS A 133 -13.32 9.84 -11.68
C CYS A 133 -13.53 11.22 -12.30
N GLY A 134 -12.94 11.47 -13.48
CA GLY A 134 -13.16 12.67 -14.29
C GLY A 134 -14.64 12.97 -14.53
N GLN A 135 -15.44 11.94 -14.75
CA GLN A 135 -16.87 12.07 -14.99
C GLN A 135 -17.68 12.17 -13.68
N VAL A 136 -17.27 11.43 -12.64
CA VAL A 136 -18.01 11.35 -11.37
C VAL A 136 -17.80 12.58 -10.50
N PHE A 137 -16.57 13.06 -10.35
CA PHE A 137 -16.20 14.07 -9.34
C PHE A 137 -15.64 15.38 -9.91
N THR A 138 -15.10 15.37 -11.13
CA THR A 138 -14.48 16.56 -11.75
C THR A 138 -15.06 16.86 -13.13
N SER A 139 -16.38 16.72 -13.30
CA SER A 139 -17.08 16.84 -14.59
C SER A 139 -16.94 18.19 -15.31
N THR A 140 -16.35 19.19 -14.65
CA THR A 140 -16.02 20.52 -15.22
C THR A 140 -14.61 20.59 -15.81
N PHE A 141 -13.78 19.59 -15.59
CA PHE A 141 -12.43 19.53 -16.17
C PHE A 141 -12.51 19.26 -17.68
N PRO A 142 -11.50 19.68 -18.45
CA PRO A 142 -11.47 19.44 -19.90
C PRO A 142 -11.41 17.94 -20.25
N ASN A 143 -11.58 17.63 -21.53
CA ASN A 143 -11.40 16.28 -22.10
C ASN A 143 -12.33 15.19 -21.55
N GLN A 144 -13.54 15.57 -21.10
CA GLN A 144 -14.60 14.61 -20.75
C GLN A 144 -14.99 13.74 -21.95
N PRO A 145 -15.34 12.46 -21.74
CA PRO A 145 -15.84 11.60 -22.81
C PRO A 145 -17.08 12.16 -23.52
N GLU A 146 -17.20 11.93 -24.82
CA GLU A 146 -18.21 12.53 -25.69
C GLU A 146 -19.22 11.52 -26.24
N GLY A 147 -20.35 12.01 -26.78
CA GLY A 147 -21.37 11.18 -27.41
C GLY A 147 -22.55 10.84 -26.49
N SER A 148 -23.25 9.75 -26.81
CA SER A 148 -24.39 9.24 -26.05
C SER A 148 -24.00 8.73 -24.66
N VAL A 149 -24.99 8.47 -23.79
CA VAL A 149 -24.74 7.94 -22.44
C VAL A 149 -23.89 6.67 -22.48
N ALA A 150 -24.22 5.72 -23.36
CA ALA A 150 -23.49 4.45 -23.50
C ALA A 150 -22.06 4.66 -24.03
N GLU A 151 -21.87 5.57 -24.98
CA GLU A 151 -20.53 5.88 -25.51
C GLU A 151 -19.64 6.55 -24.45
N ARG A 152 -20.22 7.27 -23.49
CA ARG A 152 -19.48 7.92 -22.40
C ARG A 152 -19.15 7.00 -21.22
N GLU A 153 -19.61 5.75 -21.18
CA GLU A 153 -19.28 4.80 -20.10
C GLU A 153 -17.87 4.22 -20.31
N VAL A 154 -16.83 4.99 -20.03
CA VAL A 154 -15.43 4.61 -20.36
C VAL A 154 -14.73 3.69 -19.34
N GLY A 155 -15.35 3.40 -18.19
CA GLY A 155 -14.79 2.48 -17.20
C GLY A 155 -15.00 1.00 -17.58
N LEU A 156 -14.29 0.10 -16.90
CA LEU A 156 -14.19 -1.34 -17.21
C LEU A 156 -15.46 -2.15 -16.95
N TYR A 157 -16.48 -1.60 -16.30
CA TYR A 157 -17.64 -2.37 -15.85
C TYR A 157 -18.38 -3.04 -17.02
N GLY A 158 -18.34 -4.38 -17.08
CA GLY A 158 -18.90 -5.18 -18.17
C GLY A 158 -18.00 -5.34 -19.40
N HIS A 159 -16.78 -4.79 -19.37
CA HIS A 159 -15.81 -4.78 -20.46
C HIS A 159 -14.40 -5.22 -20.04
N VAL A 160 -14.20 -5.71 -18.80
CA VAL A 160 -12.87 -6.02 -18.23
C VAL A 160 -12.00 -6.86 -19.18
N ASP A 161 -12.49 -8.01 -19.65
CA ASP A 161 -11.68 -8.89 -20.50
C ASP A 161 -11.32 -8.24 -21.85
N GLN A 162 -12.29 -7.56 -22.48
CA GLN A 162 -12.13 -6.86 -23.75
C GLN A 162 -11.11 -5.71 -23.64
N ASP A 163 -11.24 -4.88 -22.61
CA ASP A 163 -10.39 -3.70 -22.44
C ASP A 163 -8.99 -4.08 -21.99
N ILE A 164 -8.83 -5.10 -21.13
CA ILE A 164 -7.50 -5.58 -20.74
C ILE A 164 -6.77 -6.22 -21.94
N ALA A 165 -7.47 -6.98 -22.79
CA ALA A 165 -6.91 -7.45 -24.05
C ALA A 165 -6.46 -6.27 -24.95
N LEU A 166 -7.29 -5.24 -25.07
CA LEU A 166 -6.97 -4.05 -25.85
C LEU A 166 -5.73 -3.31 -25.30
N TYR A 167 -5.68 -3.05 -24.00
CA TYR A 167 -4.62 -2.23 -23.41
C TYR A 167 -3.28 -2.97 -23.37
N PHE A 168 -3.29 -4.27 -23.07
CA PHE A 168 -2.04 -5.02 -22.90
C PHE A 168 -1.62 -5.74 -24.18
N ALA A 169 -2.51 -6.50 -24.82
CA ALA A 169 -2.13 -7.28 -26.00
C ALA A 169 -2.01 -6.44 -27.27
N GLU A 170 -2.95 -5.50 -27.51
CA GLU A 170 -2.92 -4.66 -28.71
C GLU A 170 -2.03 -3.42 -28.53
N TRP A 171 -2.26 -2.65 -27.46
CA TRP A 171 -1.57 -1.37 -27.24
C TRP A 171 -0.22 -1.51 -26.55
N GLY A 172 0.06 -2.61 -25.85
CA GLY A 172 1.37 -2.87 -25.25
C GLY A 172 1.68 -2.01 -24.02
N PHE A 173 0.70 -1.76 -23.16
CA PHE A 173 0.96 -1.16 -21.84
C PHE A 173 1.59 -2.15 -20.86
N ASP A 174 2.34 -1.64 -19.90
CA ASP A 174 3.05 -2.39 -18.87
C ASP A 174 2.51 -2.14 -17.45
N LEU A 175 1.67 -1.12 -17.28
CA LEU A 175 1.05 -0.80 -15.99
C LEU A 175 -0.39 -0.39 -16.20
N ILE A 176 -1.29 -0.82 -15.32
CA ILE A 176 -2.64 -0.26 -15.24
C ILE A 176 -2.97 0.20 -13.82
N LYS A 177 -3.41 1.45 -13.70
CA LYS A 177 -4.07 2.00 -12.51
C LYS A 177 -5.57 1.88 -12.68
N VAL A 178 -6.24 1.17 -11.77
CA VAL A 178 -7.69 0.97 -11.81
C VAL A 178 -8.37 1.60 -10.59
N ASP A 179 -9.13 2.64 -10.86
CA ASP A 179 -9.87 3.44 -9.89
C ASP A 179 -11.23 2.84 -9.49
N ALA A 180 -11.91 3.46 -8.53
CA ALA A 180 -13.18 2.99 -7.98
C ALA A 180 -14.30 4.04 -7.95
N CYS A 181 -14.17 5.15 -8.67
CA CYS A 181 -15.17 6.23 -8.68
C CYS A 181 -16.51 5.77 -9.25
N GLY A 182 -16.50 4.98 -10.33
CA GLY A 182 -17.71 4.52 -10.99
C GLY A 182 -18.54 3.54 -10.16
N ILE A 183 -17.96 2.89 -9.14
CA ILE A 183 -18.65 2.03 -8.16
C ILE A 183 -18.90 2.73 -6.81
N ARG A 184 -18.57 4.02 -6.72
CA ARG A 184 -18.73 4.87 -5.54
C ARG A 184 -19.80 5.94 -5.77
N GLY A 185 -19.91 6.46 -7.00
CA GLY A 185 -20.84 7.52 -7.38
C GLY A 185 -21.99 7.06 -8.27
N LEU A 186 -22.78 8.05 -8.74
CA LEU A 186 -23.87 7.89 -9.70
C LEU A 186 -24.98 6.87 -9.33
N PRO A 187 -25.49 6.84 -8.07
CA PRO A 187 -26.69 6.07 -7.75
C PRO A 187 -27.92 6.58 -8.51
N ALA A 188 -29.01 5.81 -8.54
CA ALA A 188 -30.27 6.23 -9.16
C ALA A 188 -30.86 7.54 -8.61
N SER A 189 -30.45 7.93 -7.39
CA SER A 189 -30.84 9.19 -6.76
C SER A 189 -30.02 10.41 -7.20
N ASP A 190 -28.86 10.22 -7.85
CA ASP A 190 -28.00 11.33 -8.30
C ASP A 190 -28.76 12.22 -9.30
N PRO A 191 -28.76 13.56 -9.12
CA PRO A 191 -29.44 14.48 -10.03
C PRO A 191 -29.05 14.31 -11.50
N ARG A 192 -27.79 13.97 -11.78
CA ARG A 192 -27.27 13.78 -13.14
C ARG A 192 -27.82 12.49 -13.77
N VAL A 193 -28.01 11.44 -12.97
CA VAL A 193 -28.66 10.20 -13.41
C VAL A 193 -30.15 10.46 -13.68
N ARG A 194 -30.85 11.17 -12.80
CA ARG A 194 -32.27 11.54 -13.01
C ARG A 194 -32.48 12.43 -14.22
N ALA A 195 -31.51 13.29 -14.53
CA ALA A 195 -31.49 14.12 -15.73
C ALA A 195 -31.11 13.35 -17.01
N GLY A 196 -30.88 12.03 -16.94
CA GLY A 196 -30.52 11.19 -18.07
C GLY A 196 -29.10 11.40 -18.60
N GLN A 197 -28.22 12.04 -17.82
CA GLN A 197 -26.82 12.29 -18.23
C GLN A 197 -25.92 11.05 -18.05
N TYR A 198 -26.26 10.20 -17.08
CA TYR A 198 -25.56 8.97 -16.73
C TYR A 198 -26.54 7.83 -16.45
N ARG A 199 -26.09 6.59 -16.59
CA ARG A 199 -26.81 5.40 -16.14
C ARG A 199 -26.44 5.09 -14.69
N ALA A 200 -27.42 4.71 -13.90
CA ALA A 200 -27.18 4.32 -12.51
C ALA A 200 -26.28 3.08 -12.41
N LEU A 201 -25.38 3.09 -11.44
CA LEU A 201 -24.79 1.89 -10.87
C LEU A 201 -24.93 2.01 -9.35
N ASP A 202 -25.53 0.99 -8.72
CA ASP A 202 -25.67 1.00 -7.26
C ASP A 202 -24.26 0.98 -6.62
N PRO A 203 -23.93 1.96 -5.76
CA PRO A 203 -22.62 2.02 -5.15
C PRO A 203 -22.28 0.73 -4.41
N LEU A 204 -21.09 0.19 -4.70
CA LEU A 204 -20.51 -0.93 -3.96
C LEU A 204 -19.65 -0.42 -2.81
N ILE A 205 -19.04 0.75 -2.99
CA ILE A 205 -18.33 1.49 -1.93
C ILE A 205 -19.25 2.59 -1.43
N ASP A 206 -19.59 2.53 -0.15
CA ASP A 206 -20.40 3.54 0.52
C ASP A 206 -19.48 4.52 1.26
N VAL A 207 -19.50 5.77 0.78
CA VAL A 207 -18.64 6.88 1.22
C VAL A 207 -19.09 7.52 2.53
N ASP A 208 -20.16 7.01 3.12
CA ASP A 208 -20.68 7.52 4.38
C ASP A 208 -20.64 6.42 5.45
N SER A 209 -20.44 5.15 5.05
CA SER A 209 -20.43 4.01 5.96
C SER A 209 -19.62 2.82 5.45
N LEU A 210 -18.55 2.49 6.20
CA LEU A 210 -17.80 1.24 6.06
C LEU A 210 -18.72 0.00 6.07
N GLY A 211 -19.67 -0.06 7.02
CA GLY A 211 -20.55 -1.21 7.19
C GLY A 211 -21.57 -1.43 6.06
N ARG A 212 -21.80 -0.44 5.19
CA ARG A 212 -22.66 -0.57 4.00
C ARG A 212 -21.87 -0.92 2.73
N THR A 213 -20.54 -0.82 2.77
CA THR A 213 -19.67 -1.19 1.66
C THR A 213 -19.72 -2.69 1.41
N LYS A 214 -19.94 -3.07 0.15
CA LYS A 214 -20.02 -4.47 -0.31
C LYS A 214 -18.62 -5.02 -0.61
N VAL A 215 -17.83 -5.25 0.43
CA VAL A 215 -16.40 -5.66 0.32
C VAL A 215 -16.17 -6.81 -0.67
N ALA A 216 -16.93 -7.89 -0.56
CA ALA A 216 -16.78 -9.05 -1.44
C ALA A 216 -17.07 -8.74 -2.92
N ALA A 217 -18.03 -7.85 -3.20
CA ALA A 217 -18.35 -7.46 -4.57
C ALA A 217 -17.26 -6.56 -5.17
N VAL A 218 -16.70 -5.63 -4.38
CA VAL A 218 -15.57 -4.79 -4.80
C VAL A 218 -14.36 -5.67 -5.11
N ARG A 219 -14.01 -6.57 -4.20
CA ARG A 219 -12.91 -7.53 -4.38
C ARG A 219 -13.06 -8.34 -5.67
N ALA A 220 -14.26 -8.88 -5.93
CA ALA A 220 -14.52 -9.70 -7.11
C ALA A 220 -14.26 -8.95 -8.43
N LEU A 221 -14.58 -7.66 -8.51
CA LEU A 221 -14.30 -6.84 -9.70
C LEU A 221 -12.79 -6.68 -9.93
N TYR A 222 -12.02 -6.40 -8.88
CA TYR A 222 -10.56 -6.29 -9.00
C TYR A 222 -9.89 -7.65 -9.29
N GLU A 223 -10.41 -8.74 -8.74
CA GLU A 223 -9.97 -10.10 -9.09
C GLU A 223 -10.23 -10.43 -10.57
N GLU A 224 -11.35 -9.97 -11.14
CA GLU A 224 -11.65 -10.12 -12.57
C GLU A 224 -10.59 -9.44 -13.44
N VAL A 225 -10.18 -8.22 -13.08
CA VAL A 225 -9.08 -7.50 -13.77
C VAL A 225 -7.77 -8.27 -13.63
N GLY A 226 -7.41 -8.70 -12.43
CA GLY A 226 -6.19 -9.48 -12.20
C GLY A 226 -6.15 -10.76 -13.02
N GLN A 227 -7.28 -11.47 -13.14
CA GLN A 227 -7.39 -12.66 -13.98
C GLN A 227 -7.31 -12.35 -15.48
N ALA A 228 -7.89 -11.23 -15.93
CA ALA A 228 -7.78 -10.78 -17.31
C ALA A 228 -6.33 -10.41 -17.68
N LEU A 229 -5.59 -9.76 -16.77
CA LEU A 229 -4.18 -9.43 -16.98
C LEU A 229 -3.34 -10.70 -17.17
N VAL A 230 -3.55 -11.72 -16.32
CA VAL A 230 -2.86 -13.02 -16.46
C VAL A 230 -3.20 -13.71 -17.80
N ARG A 231 -4.43 -13.55 -18.30
CA ARG A 231 -4.84 -14.12 -19.60
C ARG A 231 -4.20 -13.42 -20.78
N HIS A 232 -4.17 -12.08 -20.77
CA HIS A 232 -3.86 -11.27 -21.96
C HIS A 232 -2.43 -10.73 -21.99
N ASN A 233 -1.72 -10.71 -20.85
CA ASN A 233 -0.31 -10.37 -20.80
C ASN A 233 0.55 -11.61 -20.48
N VAL A 234 0.81 -12.41 -21.51
CA VAL A 234 1.35 -13.77 -21.41
C VAL A 234 2.80 -13.85 -20.92
N ASP A 235 3.57 -12.76 -21.00
CA ASP A 235 4.92 -12.70 -20.43
C ASP A 235 4.93 -12.37 -18.93
N ASN A 236 3.76 -12.01 -18.38
CA ASN A 236 3.54 -11.65 -16.98
C ASN A 236 4.42 -10.46 -16.53
N ASP A 237 4.82 -9.57 -17.44
CA ASP A 237 5.58 -8.36 -17.16
C ASP A 237 4.65 -7.13 -17.11
N TYR A 238 3.89 -7.01 -16.02
CA TYR A 238 3.03 -5.85 -15.77
C TYR A 238 2.97 -5.43 -14.31
N VAL A 239 2.49 -4.22 -14.06
CA VAL A 239 2.11 -3.73 -12.73
C VAL A 239 0.62 -3.45 -12.68
N PHE A 240 -0.08 -4.07 -11.73
CA PHE A 240 -1.48 -3.76 -11.43
C PHE A 240 -1.61 -2.88 -10.19
N SER A 241 -2.03 -1.63 -10.36
CA SER A 241 -2.28 -0.66 -9.30
C SER A 241 -3.77 -0.55 -8.98
N LEU A 242 -4.13 -0.87 -7.73
CA LEU A 242 -5.50 -0.81 -7.22
C LEU A 242 -5.75 0.55 -6.55
N CYS A 243 -6.48 1.43 -7.22
CA CYS A 243 -6.80 2.77 -6.74
C CYS A 243 -8.21 2.83 -6.11
N LEU A 244 -8.38 2.18 -4.96
CA LEU A 244 -9.63 2.24 -4.18
C LEU A 244 -9.48 2.89 -2.81
N TRP A 245 -8.39 3.64 -2.62
CA TRP A 245 -8.20 4.55 -1.50
C TRP A 245 -8.17 3.90 -0.11
N GLY A 246 -7.86 2.61 0.03
CA GLY A 246 -8.01 1.90 1.31
C GLY A 246 -9.47 1.51 1.63
N SER A 247 -10.42 1.84 0.75
CA SER A 247 -11.83 1.48 0.88
C SER A 247 -12.02 -0.03 0.75
N ALA A 248 -13.22 -0.48 1.12
CA ALA A 248 -13.61 -1.90 1.07
C ALA A 248 -12.64 -2.83 1.81
N ASP A 249 -12.00 -2.36 2.89
CA ASP A 249 -10.98 -3.10 3.65
C ASP A 249 -9.90 -3.72 2.75
N SER A 250 -9.49 -2.97 1.73
CA SER A 250 -8.49 -3.42 0.74
C SER A 250 -7.20 -3.90 1.38
N ARG A 251 -6.77 -3.33 2.51
CA ARG A 251 -5.67 -3.85 3.35
C ARG A 251 -5.72 -5.37 3.55
N ALA A 252 -6.90 -5.96 3.77
CA ALA A 252 -7.03 -7.38 4.04
C ALA A 252 -6.81 -8.27 2.80
N TRP A 253 -7.14 -7.79 1.59
CA TRP A 253 -7.23 -8.63 0.39
C TRP A 253 -6.49 -8.14 -0.86
N SER A 254 -6.20 -6.84 -0.99
CA SER A 254 -5.55 -6.26 -2.18
C SER A 254 -4.20 -6.89 -2.48
N LYS A 255 -3.47 -7.24 -1.41
CA LYS A 255 -2.19 -7.96 -1.46
C LYS A 255 -2.24 -9.33 -2.13
N ALA A 256 -3.42 -9.90 -2.34
CA ALA A 256 -3.62 -11.15 -3.07
C ALA A 256 -4.07 -10.94 -4.53
N VAL A 257 -4.22 -9.68 -4.97
CA VAL A 257 -4.88 -9.33 -6.24
C VAL A 257 -4.02 -8.47 -7.17
N GLY A 258 -3.19 -7.57 -6.64
CA GLY A 258 -2.35 -6.70 -7.46
C GLY A 258 -1.02 -6.33 -6.82
N ASN A 259 -0.29 -5.48 -7.53
CA ASN A 259 1.10 -5.15 -7.21
C ASN A 259 1.26 -3.91 -6.33
N MET A 260 0.24 -3.07 -6.26
CA MET A 260 0.15 -1.99 -5.28
C MET A 260 -1.32 -1.64 -5.03
N SER A 261 -1.60 -1.07 -3.87
CA SER A 261 -2.94 -0.59 -3.56
C SER A 261 -2.93 0.70 -2.75
N ARG A 262 -3.68 1.69 -3.22
CA ARG A 262 -3.89 2.97 -2.55
C ARG A 262 -4.49 2.75 -1.17
N THR A 263 -4.02 3.48 -0.16
CA THR A 263 -4.43 3.29 1.26
C THR A 263 -5.27 4.41 1.85
N SER A 264 -5.41 5.53 1.13
CA SER A 264 -6.24 6.69 1.49
C SER A 264 -6.79 7.41 0.25
N GLU A 265 -7.71 8.37 0.46
CA GLU A 265 -8.09 9.39 -0.53
C GLU A 265 -6.84 10.08 -1.13
N ASP A 266 -7.04 10.87 -2.17
CA ASP A 266 -5.95 11.53 -2.90
C ASP A 266 -5.13 12.49 -2.05
N ILE A 267 -3.82 12.44 -2.20
CA ILE A 267 -2.90 13.41 -1.61
C ILE A 267 -3.10 14.80 -2.23
N SER A 268 -2.62 15.86 -1.56
CA SER A 268 -2.55 17.23 -2.07
C SER A 268 -1.25 17.87 -1.58
N PRO A 269 -0.79 18.99 -2.18
CA PRO A 269 0.54 19.54 -1.91
C PRO A 269 0.59 20.37 -0.61
N THR A 270 0.07 19.80 0.49
CA THR A 270 0.11 20.36 1.85
C THR A 270 0.61 19.34 2.86
N TRP A 271 1.32 19.82 3.88
CA TRP A 271 1.94 19.02 4.93
C TRP A 271 0.93 18.15 5.68
N ASN A 272 -0.19 18.74 6.11
CA ASN A 272 -1.24 17.99 6.84
C ASN A 272 -1.87 16.90 5.99
N ARG A 273 -1.97 17.10 4.66
CA ARG A 273 -2.46 16.04 3.78
C ARG A 273 -1.43 14.93 3.61
N MET A 274 -0.15 15.27 3.46
CA MET A 274 0.93 14.29 3.46
C MET A 274 0.94 13.46 4.77
N LEU A 275 0.75 14.07 5.94
CA LEU A 275 0.63 13.34 7.21
C LEU A 275 -0.56 12.38 7.24
N HIS A 276 -1.73 12.79 6.72
CA HIS A 276 -2.89 11.90 6.60
C HIS A 276 -2.57 10.67 5.74
N ASN A 277 -1.95 10.88 4.58
CA ASN A 277 -1.56 9.81 3.66
C ASN A 277 -0.49 8.90 4.29
N LEU A 278 0.51 9.47 4.97
CA LEU A 278 1.53 8.71 5.71
C LEU A 278 0.93 7.83 6.80
N ASP A 279 0.05 8.38 7.64
CA ASP A 279 -0.55 7.64 8.75
C ASP A 279 -1.47 6.51 8.24
N SER A 280 -2.02 6.63 7.02
CA SER A 280 -2.78 5.54 6.40
C SER A 280 -1.96 4.28 6.11
N VAL A 281 -0.62 4.40 6.05
CA VAL A 281 0.32 3.29 5.78
C VAL A 281 1.24 2.96 6.96
N ALA A 282 1.47 3.91 7.88
CA ALA A 282 2.50 3.81 8.93
C ALA A 282 2.34 2.55 9.82
N HIS A 283 1.11 2.16 10.14
CA HIS A 283 0.80 0.96 10.94
C HIS A 283 0.51 -0.30 10.10
N ARG A 284 0.80 -0.29 8.79
CA ARG A 284 0.51 -1.41 7.87
C ARG A 284 1.73 -2.13 7.27
N PRO A 285 2.91 -2.20 7.93
CA PRO A 285 4.10 -2.81 7.31
C PRO A 285 3.93 -4.31 7.00
N LEU A 286 3.01 -4.99 7.67
CA LEU A 286 2.68 -6.41 7.44
C LEU A 286 1.82 -6.66 6.18
N TYR A 287 1.30 -5.60 5.56
CA TYR A 287 0.42 -5.68 4.39
C TYR A 287 1.12 -5.25 3.10
N ALA A 288 2.43 -5.00 3.16
CA ALA A 288 3.30 -4.78 2.01
C ALA A 288 4.38 -5.87 1.95
N HIS A 289 4.64 -6.34 0.74
CA HIS A 289 5.55 -7.45 0.45
C HIS A 289 6.20 -7.24 -0.92
N PRO A 290 7.37 -7.84 -1.19
CA PRO A 290 7.83 -8.04 -2.56
C PRO A 290 6.72 -8.62 -3.43
N GLY A 291 6.32 -7.87 -4.46
CA GLY A 291 5.20 -8.19 -5.35
C GLY A 291 3.90 -7.44 -5.07
N SER A 292 3.72 -6.80 -3.90
CA SER A 292 2.52 -6.04 -3.51
C SER A 292 2.82 -4.93 -2.49
N TRP A 293 2.63 -3.67 -2.85
CA TRP A 293 3.03 -2.51 -2.02
C TRP A 293 1.86 -1.66 -1.52
N ASN A 294 1.97 -1.14 -0.29
CA ASN A 294 1.08 -0.09 0.20
C ASN A 294 1.38 1.22 -0.55
N ASP A 295 0.36 1.86 -1.10
CA ASP A 295 0.51 3.10 -1.87
C ASP A 295 -0.17 4.28 -1.13
N PRO A 296 0.62 5.15 -0.45
CA PRO A 296 0.12 6.37 0.16
C PRO A 296 -0.13 7.51 -0.86
N ASP A 297 -0.16 7.21 -2.16
CA ASP A 297 -0.35 8.09 -3.30
C ASP A 297 0.94 8.77 -3.83
N MET A 298 0.82 9.44 -4.98
CA MET A 298 1.91 10.05 -5.73
C MET A 298 2.71 11.12 -4.95
N LEU A 299 3.96 11.36 -5.40
CA LEU A 299 4.82 12.42 -4.89
C LEU A 299 4.37 13.80 -5.41
N PHE A 300 4.23 14.77 -4.49
CA PHE A 300 4.08 16.20 -4.80
C PHE A 300 5.40 17.00 -4.70
N VAL A 301 6.54 16.30 -4.59
CA VAL A 301 7.87 16.94 -4.58
C VAL A 301 8.02 17.84 -5.81
N GLY A 302 8.11 19.15 -5.58
CA GLY A 302 8.12 20.20 -6.60
C GLY A 302 6.88 21.11 -6.62
N THR A 303 5.86 20.86 -5.81
CA THR A 303 4.59 21.62 -5.80
C THR A 303 4.14 21.99 -4.39
N GLY A 304 3.55 23.19 -4.25
CA GLY A 304 2.99 23.68 -2.98
C GLY A 304 4.01 23.68 -1.86
N GLU A 305 3.67 23.08 -0.73
CA GLU A 305 4.55 23.02 0.45
C GLU A 305 5.72 22.03 0.30
N PHE A 306 5.90 21.41 -0.87
CA PHE A 306 7.00 20.48 -1.16
C PHE A 306 7.89 20.95 -2.32
N ASP A 307 7.91 22.25 -2.60
CA ASP A 307 8.72 22.85 -3.66
C ASP A 307 10.11 23.30 -3.16
N MET A 308 10.86 24.01 -4.02
CA MET A 308 12.21 24.47 -3.66
C MET A 308 12.22 25.73 -2.77
N ALA A 309 11.07 26.38 -2.53
CA ALA A 309 10.94 27.35 -1.45
C ALA A 309 10.77 26.65 -0.08
N HIS A 310 10.37 25.38 -0.08
CA HIS A 310 10.16 24.52 1.09
C HIS A 310 11.03 23.24 1.03
N PRO A 311 12.38 23.36 0.94
CA PRO A 311 13.25 22.21 0.69
C PRO A 311 13.39 21.25 1.88
N VAL A 312 12.91 21.62 3.07
CA VAL A 312 12.87 20.73 4.24
C VAL A 312 11.72 19.76 4.06
N GLU A 313 10.51 20.27 3.81
CA GLU A 313 9.31 19.49 3.53
C GLU A 313 9.47 18.62 2.28
N ALA A 314 10.06 19.14 1.21
CA ALA A 314 10.34 18.37 -0.01
C ALA A 314 11.22 17.13 0.26
N ARG A 315 12.26 17.28 1.10
CA ARG A 315 13.13 16.17 1.52
C ARG A 315 12.42 15.21 2.47
N SER A 316 11.63 15.74 3.41
CA SER A 316 10.82 14.92 4.32
C SER A 316 9.83 14.04 3.55
N HIS A 317 9.10 14.61 2.59
CA HIS A 317 8.15 13.87 1.76
C HIS A 317 8.83 12.70 1.03
N MET A 318 9.95 12.97 0.34
CA MET A 318 10.74 11.95 -0.35
C MET A 318 11.28 10.87 0.60
N ALA A 319 11.82 11.28 1.76
CA ALA A 319 12.40 10.36 2.75
C ALA A 319 11.34 9.43 3.35
N LEU A 320 10.16 9.96 3.70
CA LEU A 320 9.08 9.18 4.31
C LEU A 320 8.50 8.16 3.33
N TRP A 321 8.24 8.55 2.08
CA TRP A 321 7.79 7.64 1.02
C TRP A 321 8.81 6.52 0.77
N ALA A 322 10.10 6.85 0.78
CA ALA A 322 11.15 5.85 0.64
C ALA A 322 11.18 4.87 1.83
N MET A 323 11.05 5.36 3.06
CA MET A 323 11.06 4.54 4.28
C MET A 323 9.85 3.60 4.37
N VAL A 324 8.67 4.04 3.93
CA VAL A 324 7.46 3.21 3.97
C VAL A 324 7.29 2.30 2.75
N ASN A 325 8.30 2.20 1.88
CA ASN A 325 8.23 1.41 0.64
C ASN A 325 7.04 1.77 -0.27
N ALA A 326 6.68 3.06 -0.28
CA ALA A 326 5.71 3.57 -1.24
C ALA A 326 6.25 3.40 -2.67
N PRO A 327 5.38 3.15 -3.66
CA PRO A 327 5.71 3.44 -5.04
C PRO A 327 6.15 4.90 -5.19
N LEU A 328 7.25 5.15 -5.89
CA LEU A 328 7.79 6.50 -6.07
C LEU A 328 7.32 7.06 -7.42
N MET A 329 6.06 7.48 -7.46
CA MET A 329 5.43 8.04 -8.67
C MET A 329 5.48 9.57 -8.62
N ILE A 330 6.27 10.19 -9.47
CA ILE A 330 6.40 11.65 -9.56
C ILE A 330 5.10 12.25 -10.13
N GLY A 331 4.48 13.18 -9.41
CA GLY A 331 3.27 13.90 -9.84
C GLY A 331 3.51 15.34 -10.31
N PHE A 332 4.74 15.71 -10.65
CA PHE A 332 5.12 17.08 -11.00
C PHE A 332 5.27 17.29 -12.52
N ASP A 333 5.03 18.50 -13.02
CA ASP A 333 5.34 18.89 -14.41
C ASP A 333 6.87 19.00 -14.59
N LEU A 334 7.50 17.87 -14.93
CA LEU A 334 8.96 17.74 -15.02
C LEU A 334 9.62 18.69 -16.02
N ARG A 335 8.86 19.27 -16.95
CA ARG A 335 9.35 20.32 -17.87
C ARG A 335 9.75 21.60 -17.14
N LYS A 336 9.31 21.75 -15.88
CA LYS A 336 9.61 22.86 -14.98
C LYS A 336 10.62 22.48 -13.89
N ALA A 337 11.19 21.28 -13.92
CA ALA A 337 12.05 20.79 -12.86
C ALA A 337 13.40 21.55 -12.84
N SER A 338 13.80 22.03 -11.68
CA SER A 338 15.15 22.57 -11.47
C SER A 338 16.15 21.44 -11.19
N PRO A 339 17.47 21.68 -11.38
CA PRO A 339 18.50 20.72 -10.99
C PRO A 339 18.42 20.31 -9.52
N ASP A 340 18.11 21.24 -8.61
CA ASP A 340 17.99 20.95 -7.17
C ASP A 340 16.80 20.04 -6.86
N LEU A 341 15.67 20.23 -7.56
CA LEU A 341 14.52 19.35 -7.42
C LEU A 341 14.84 17.94 -7.92
N LEU A 342 15.51 17.83 -9.07
CA LEU A 342 15.98 16.56 -9.63
C LEU A 342 17.01 15.87 -8.71
N ALA A 343 17.79 16.64 -7.94
CA ALA A 343 18.71 16.10 -6.95
C ALA A 343 17.98 15.48 -5.75
N ILE A 344 16.83 16.02 -5.32
CA ILE A 344 15.98 15.41 -4.28
C ILE A 344 15.35 14.11 -4.82
N LEU A 345 14.67 14.19 -5.97
CA LEU A 345 14.02 13.04 -6.60
C LEU A 345 15.02 11.92 -6.92
N GLY A 346 16.19 12.30 -7.41
CA GLY A 346 17.24 11.39 -7.84
C GLY A 346 18.28 11.07 -6.77
N ASN A 347 18.05 11.31 -5.48
CA ASN A 347 19.06 11.00 -4.46
C ASN A 347 19.28 9.46 -4.38
N PRO A 348 20.47 8.95 -4.74
CA PRO A 348 20.69 7.51 -4.84
C PRO A 348 20.63 6.79 -3.48
N GLN A 349 20.99 7.46 -2.39
CA GLN A 349 20.97 6.87 -1.06
C GLN A 349 19.55 6.74 -0.52
N VAL A 350 18.69 7.73 -0.78
CA VAL A 350 17.26 7.67 -0.42
C VAL A 350 16.52 6.62 -1.27
N ILE A 351 16.77 6.59 -2.58
CA ILE A 351 16.22 5.56 -3.47
C ILE A 351 16.64 4.16 -3.04
N ALA A 352 17.91 3.96 -2.64
CA ALA A 352 18.40 2.67 -2.16
C ALA A 352 17.66 2.17 -0.91
N LEU A 353 17.12 3.06 -0.06
CA LEU A 353 16.27 2.64 1.05
C LEU A 353 14.94 2.05 0.57
N ASN A 354 14.29 2.71 -0.38
CA ASN A 354 13.04 2.24 -0.98
C ASN A 354 13.25 0.93 -1.75
N GLN A 355 14.35 0.85 -2.48
CA GLN A 355 14.72 -0.26 -3.37
C GLN A 355 15.57 -1.34 -2.67
N ASP A 356 15.63 -1.35 -1.34
CA ASP A 356 16.37 -2.38 -0.59
C ASP A 356 15.76 -3.77 -0.82
N PRO A 357 16.56 -4.79 -1.16
CA PRO A 357 16.06 -6.11 -1.58
C PRO A 357 15.43 -6.93 -0.45
N ALA A 358 15.54 -6.51 0.83
CA ALA A 358 14.76 -7.15 1.88
C ALA A 358 13.26 -6.82 1.75
N GLY A 359 12.91 -5.74 1.05
CA GLY A 359 11.53 -5.31 0.82
C GLY A 359 10.81 -4.85 2.08
N ASN A 360 11.51 -4.67 3.22
CA ASN A 360 10.89 -4.29 4.48
C ASN A 360 10.38 -2.86 4.42
N GLN A 361 9.08 -2.65 4.63
CA GLN A 361 8.56 -1.35 5.04
C GLN A 361 9.14 -0.98 6.43
N ALA A 362 9.40 0.31 6.69
CA ALA A 362 9.78 0.76 8.03
C ALA A 362 8.65 0.52 9.05
N VAL A 363 9.03 0.22 10.29
CA VAL A 363 8.12 0.08 11.43
C VAL A 363 8.23 1.30 12.34
N LEU A 364 7.12 1.70 12.96
CA LEU A 364 7.13 2.73 14.00
C LEU A 364 7.79 2.18 15.27
N ALA A 365 8.93 2.74 15.65
CA ALA A 365 9.61 2.47 16.92
C ALA A 365 9.18 3.47 18.01
N TYR A 366 8.68 4.64 17.62
CA TYR A 366 8.06 5.63 18.49
C TYR A 366 6.96 6.37 17.72
N ASP A 367 5.81 6.59 18.37
CA ASP A 367 4.61 7.16 17.74
C ASP A 367 3.93 8.17 18.67
N SER A 368 3.93 9.44 18.30
CA SER A 368 3.14 10.50 18.92
C SER A 368 2.66 11.50 17.87
N ASP A 369 1.74 12.39 18.26
CA ASP A 369 1.23 13.43 17.37
C ASP A 369 2.32 14.42 16.91
N ASP A 370 3.38 14.59 17.71
CA ASP A 370 4.47 15.54 17.47
C ASP A 370 5.69 14.92 16.78
N VAL A 371 6.06 13.69 17.16
CA VAL A 371 7.28 13.01 16.72
C VAL A 371 6.99 11.56 16.40
N GLN A 372 7.53 11.09 15.28
CA GLN A 372 7.56 9.68 14.93
C GLN A 372 9.00 9.24 14.63
N ILE A 373 9.33 8.00 15.03
CA ILE A 373 10.60 7.37 14.67
C ILE A 373 10.29 6.10 13.88
N PHE A 374 10.69 6.09 12.62
CA PHE A 374 10.58 4.93 11.74
C PHE A 374 11.91 4.19 11.67
N VAL A 375 11.87 2.87 11.79
CA VAL A 375 13.05 2.00 11.69
C VAL A 375 12.81 0.93 10.65
N LYS A 376 13.74 0.79 9.71
CA LYS A 376 13.68 -0.21 8.64
C LYS A 376 14.91 -1.08 8.69
N THR A 377 14.76 -2.38 8.83
CA THR A 377 15.88 -3.32 8.68
C THR A 377 16.16 -3.55 7.20
N LEU A 378 17.40 -3.32 6.80
CA LEU A 378 17.89 -3.51 5.43
C LEU A 378 18.36 -4.95 5.20
N ALA A 379 18.56 -5.33 3.94
CA ALA A 379 19.07 -6.65 3.58
C ALA A 379 20.46 -6.96 4.17
N SER A 380 21.27 -5.92 4.38
CA SER A 380 22.57 -6.06 5.06
C SER A 380 22.46 -6.45 6.54
N GLY A 381 21.28 -6.26 7.14
CA GLY A 381 21.05 -6.37 8.58
C GLY A 381 21.22 -5.05 9.34
N ASP A 382 21.81 -4.02 8.71
CA ASP A 382 21.81 -2.64 9.22
C ASP A 382 20.40 -2.05 9.19
N LYS A 383 20.23 -0.85 9.75
CA LYS A 383 18.92 -0.18 9.85
C LYS A 383 18.94 1.16 9.16
N ALA A 384 17.86 1.53 8.48
CA ALA A 384 17.57 2.91 8.16
C ALA A 384 16.64 3.49 9.22
N VAL A 385 16.85 4.76 9.58
CA VAL A 385 16.11 5.45 10.64
C VAL A 385 15.64 6.79 10.11
N ALA A 386 14.34 7.06 10.22
CA ALA A 386 13.78 8.40 9.99
C ALA A 386 13.20 8.92 11.31
N VAL A 387 13.70 10.07 11.75
CA VAL A 387 13.17 10.81 12.90
C VAL A 387 12.38 11.99 12.32
N LEU A 388 11.06 11.95 12.46
CA LEU A 388 10.13 12.92 11.88
C LEU A 388 9.64 13.90 12.95
N ASN A 389 9.79 15.20 12.68
CA ASN A 389 9.03 16.25 13.34
C ASN A 389 7.75 16.53 12.56
N ARG A 390 6.59 16.25 13.15
CA ARG A 390 5.28 16.46 12.53
C ARG A 390 4.80 17.91 12.65
N THR A 391 5.42 18.71 13.52
CA THR A 391 4.94 20.02 13.94
C THR A 391 5.56 21.17 13.15
N ALA A 392 4.89 22.32 13.15
CA ALA A 392 5.36 23.57 12.57
C ALA A 392 6.39 24.32 13.44
N THR A 393 6.87 23.69 14.52
CA THR A 393 7.87 24.26 15.44
C THR A 393 9.04 23.30 15.60
N ALA A 394 10.21 23.80 16.02
CA ALA A 394 11.32 22.91 16.32
C ALA A 394 10.96 21.98 17.49
N THR A 395 11.37 20.71 17.41
CA THR A 395 11.08 19.70 18.44
C THR A 395 12.31 18.87 18.79
N GLU A 396 12.32 18.29 19.99
CA GLU A 396 13.35 17.35 20.40
C GLU A 396 12.87 15.91 20.24
N ALA A 397 13.76 15.03 19.80
CA ALA A 397 13.50 13.60 19.73
C ALA A 397 14.66 12.82 20.34
N MET A 398 14.34 11.75 21.07
CA MET A 398 15.33 10.82 21.63
C MET A 398 15.32 9.53 20.83
N LEU A 399 16.44 9.20 20.18
CA LEU A 399 16.65 7.89 19.56
C LEU A 399 17.37 6.98 20.55
N THR A 400 16.78 5.83 20.89
CA THR A 400 17.36 4.85 21.81
C THR A 400 17.89 3.62 21.06
N ALA A 401 18.77 2.87 21.70
CA ALA A 401 19.23 1.56 21.21
C ALA A 401 18.06 0.56 21.11
N ASP A 402 17.08 0.64 22.00
CA ASP A 402 15.90 -0.23 22.01
C ASP A 402 14.98 0.05 20.82
N HIS A 403 14.79 1.32 20.42
CA HIS A 403 14.09 1.64 19.16
C HIS A 403 14.71 0.90 17.97
N LEU A 404 16.04 0.72 18.01
CA LEU A 404 16.79 0.03 16.97
C LEU A 404 16.91 -1.48 17.21
N LYS A 405 16.51 -2.02 18.36
CA LYS A 405 16.77 -3.42 18.76
C LYS A 405 18.26 -3.76 18.72
N TYR A 406 19.10 -2.79 19.05
CA TYR A 406 20.54 -2.93 19.25
C TYR A 406 20.87 -2.99 20.75
N LEU A 407 22.04 -3.49 21.12
CA LEU A 407 22.52 -3.53 22.49
C LEU A 407 22.87 -2.12 22.98
N ALA A 408 22.26 -1.70 24.09
CA ALA A 408 22.40 -0.34 24.62
C ALA A 408 23.81 0.00 25.14
N ASP A 409 24.57 -0.97 25.59
CA ASP A 409 25.94 -0.83 26.09
C ASP A 409 27.01 -0.93 24.98
N ARG A 410 26.60 -1.10 23.72
CA ARG A 410 27.48 -1.22 22.56
C ARG A 410 27.40 0.03 21.67
N PRO A 411 28.49 0.39 20.96
CA PRO A 411 28.48 1.52 20.03
C PRO A 411 27.48 1.33 18.88
N ILE A 412 26.70 2.36 18.60
CA ILE A 412 25.81 2.49 17.44
C ILE A 412 26.29 3.66 16.60
N THR A 413 26.62 3.40 15.34
CA THR A 413 27.05 4.43 14.39
C THR A 413 25.89 4.82 13.49
N LEU A 414 25.63 6.12 13.39
CA LEU A 414 24.68 6.71 12.45
C LEU A 414 25.45 7.46 11.35
N THR A 415 25.04 7.26 10.10
CA THR A 415 25.48 8.03 8.94
C THR A 415 24.27 8.77 8.38
N GLU A 416 24.29 10.11 8.42
CA GLU A 416 23.22 10.96 7.90
C GLU A 416 23.20 10.92 6.37
N ILE A 417 22.03 10.66 5.79
CA ILE A 417 21.90 10.30 4.38
C ILE A 417 22.09 11.50 3.45
N TRP A 418 21.69 12.70 3.83
CA TRP A 418 21.74 13.85 2.93
C TRP A 418 23.13 14.51 2.86
N GLN A 419 23.87 14.49 3.97
CA GLN A 419 25.14 15.21 4.15
C GLN A 419 26.33 14.26 4.34
N GLY A 420 26.09 12.99 4.65
CA GLY A 420 27.15 11.98 4.88
C GLY A 420 27.85 12.10 6.24
N SER A 421 27.37 12.98 7.13
CA SER A 421 27.95 13.13 8.46
C SER A 421 27.78 11.87 9.30
N VAL A 422 28.80 11.53 10.10
CA VAL A 422 28.81 10.30 10.91
C VAL A 422 28.88 10.67 12.38
N LEU A 423 28.09 10.00 13.21
CA LEU A 423 28.17 10.06 14.67
C LEU A 423 28.05 8.67 15.29
N THR A 424 28.53 8.52 16.51
CA THR A 424 28.40 7.29 17.29
C THR A 424 27.82 7.60 18.66
N PHE A 425 26.96 6.73 19.17
CA PHE A 425 26.39 6.83 20.52
C PHE A 425 26.25 5.45 21.17
N THR A 426 25.99 5.45 22.49
CA THR A 426 25.53 4.29 23.25
C THR A 426 24.26 4.69 24.00
N ARG A 427 23.38 3.72 24.27
CA ARG A 427 22.06 3.87 24.92
C ARG A 427 21.09 4.77 24.17
N GLU A 428 21.36 6.06 24.07
CA GLU A 428 20.45 7.05 23.48
C GLU A 428 21.18 8.27 22.89
N ARG A 429 20.52 8.95 21.95
CA ARG A 429 20.99 10.17 21.30
C ARG A 429 19.83 11.13 21.11
N LYS A 430 19.98 12.34 21.64
CA LYS A 430 19.05 13.45 21.43
C LYS A 430 19.31 14.17 20.11
N PHE A 431 18.23 14.51 19.40
CA PHE A 431 18.22 15.35 18.20
C PHE A 431 17.27 16.54 18.39
N THR A 432 17.61 17.66 17.76
CA THR A 432 16.72 18.83 17.62
C THR A 432 16.37 18.96 16.15
N LEU A 433 15.09 18.82 15.83
CA LEU A 433 14.58 18.85 14.47
C LEU A 433 13.95 20.21 14.19
N LYS A 434 14.18 20.74 12.98
CA LYS A 434 13.46 21.92 12.47
C LYS A 434 11.98 21.58 12.24
N PRO A 435 11.09 22.59 12.14
CA PRO A 435 9.72 22.38 11.68
C PRO A 435 9.67 21.44 10.47
N HIS A 436 8.79 20.45 10.51
CA HIS A 436 8.54 19.51 9.41
C HIS A 436 9.77 18.70 8.91
N GLU A 437 10.87 18.69 9.66
CA GLU A 437 12.09 18.00 9.25
C GLU A 437 12.02 16.50 9.52
N THR A 438 12.53 15.72 8.57
CA THR A 438 12.86 14.31 8.75
C THR A 438 14.37 14.15 8.69
N MET A 439 15.00 13.84 9.83
CA MET A 439 16.40 13.42 9.83
C MET A 439 16.49 11.94 9.44
N LEU A 440 17.35 11.62 8.47
CA LEU A 440 17.42 10.30 7.86
C LEU A 440 18.83 9.71 8.00
N PHE A 441 18.92 8.50 8.55
CA PHE A 441 20.20 7.86 8.87
C PHE A 441 20.27 6.41 8.40
N LEU A 442 21.47 5.96 8.06
CA LEU A 442 21.87 4.56 8.16
C LEU A 442 22.46 4.30 9.56
N ALA A 443 22.05 3.23 10.21
CA ALA A 443 22.38 2.89 11.59
C ALA A 443 22.96 1.47 11.67
N LYS A 444 24.18 1.38 12.19
CA LYS A 444 24.92 0.12 12.39
C LYS A 444 25.23 -0.06 13.87
N GLY A 445 24.96 -1.26 14.38
CA GLY A 445 25.18 -1.60 15.79
C GLY A 445 25.09 -3.10 16.03
N GLU A 446 25.46 -3.53 17.22
CA GLU A 446 25.33 -4.93 17.64
C GLU A 446 23.87 -5.23 17.97
N ARG A 447 23.29 -6.27 17.36
CA ARG A 447 21.87 -6.63 17.53
C ARG A 447 21.61 -7.23 18.91
N ARG A 448 20.45 -6.91 19.48
CA ARG A 448 19.96 -7.54 20.71
C ARG A 448 19.81 -9.05 20.57
N LEU A 449 19.44 -9.51 19.37
CA LEU A 449 19.35 -10.92 19.03
C LEU A 449 20.53 -11.33 18.14
N ALA A 450 21.60 -11.84 18.73
CA ALA A 450 22.87 -12.10 18.04
C ALA A 450 22.76 -13.13 16.89
N ASN A 451 21.97 -14.20 17.08
CA ASN A 451 21.85 -15.32 16.13
C ASN A 451 20.47 -15.40 15.48
N GLY A 452 19.78 -14.27 15.32
CA GLY A 452 18.41 -14.28 14.82
C GLY A 452 17.85 -12.90 14.50
N GLN A 453 16.56 -12.89 14.18
CA GLN A 453 15.79 -11.66 13.94
C GLN A 453 14.40 -11.80 14.55
N PHE A 454 13.93 -10.73 15.19
CA PHE A 454 12.51 -10.65 15.55
C PHE A 454 11.66 -10.55 14.29
N LEU A 455 10.42 -11.06 14.31
CA LEU A 455 9.51 -10.91 13.17
C LEU A 455 9.22 -9.44 12.86
N SER A 456 9.19 -8.59 13.89
CA SER A 456 9.01 -7.15 13.76
C SER A 456 10.20 -6.41 13.14
N GLU A 457 11.33 -7.07 12.91
CA GLU A 457 12.44 -6.53 12.12
C GLU A 457 12.35 -6.90 10.64
N GLN A 458 11.43 -7.79 10.23
CA GLN A 458 11.36 -8.36 8.89
C GLN A 458 9.91 -8.43 8.35
N PRO A 459 9.17 -7.30 8.35
CA PRO A 459 7.76 -7.26 7.96
C PRO A 459 7.48 -7.84 6.57
N ALA A 460 8.38 -7.68 5.60
CA ALA A 460 8.22 -8.21 4.24
C ALA A 460 8.09 -9.74 4.16
N ARG A 461 8.47 -10.43 5.24
CA ARG A 461 8.45 -11.89 5.33
C ARG A 461 7.24 -12.40 6.11
N VAL A 462 6.39 -11.50 6.60
CA VAL A 462 5.24 -11.80 7.44
C VAL A 462 3.98 -11.31 6.73
N ASN A 463 3.02 -12.21 6.50
CA ASN A 463 1.78 -11.94 5.80
C ASN A 463 0.57 -12.35 6.66
N PRO A 464 -0.26 -11.41 7.12
CA PRO A 464 -1.56 -11.70 7.69
C PRO A 464 -2.51 -12.19 6.59
N ALA A 465 -2.55 -13.51 6.38
CA ALA A 465 -3.45 -14.15 5.42
C ALA A 465 -4.90 -14.06 5.89
N VAL A 466 -5.11 -14.18 7.21
CA VAL A 466 -6.38 -13.91 7.90
C VAL A 466 -6.04 -13.16 9.18
N ASP A 467 -6.57 -11.95 9.36
CA ASP A 467 -6.21 -11.06 10.47
C ASP A 467 -7.22 -11.07 11.63
N GLY A 468 -8.34 -11.78 11.47
CA GLY A 468 -9.41 -11.90 12.46
C GLY A 468 -10.45 -10.77 12.41
N VAL A 469 -10.29 -9.77 11.54
CA VAL A 469 -11.23 -8.65 11.44
C VAL A 469 -12.50 -9.09 10.72
N LEU A 470 -13.64 -9.06 11.42
CA LEU A 470 -14.97 -9.34 10.83
C LEU A 470 -15.75 -8.08 10.48
N VAL A 471 -15.54 -7.01 11.25
CA VAL A 471 -16.21 -5.73 11.05
C VAL A 471 -15.12 -4.69 10.89
N PRO A 472 -14.81 -4.28 9.65
CA PRO A 472 -13.81 -3.24 9.41
C PRO A 472 -14.23 -1.94 10.08
N GLU A 473 -13.30 -1.35 10.83
CA GLU A 473 -13.47 -0.10 11.53
C GLU A 473 -12.49 0.96 11.02
N ALA A 474 -12.93 2.22 11.09
CA ALA A 474 -12.13 3.39 10.76
C ALA A 474 -10.91 3.46 11.69
N ASP A 475 -9.72 3.68 11.14
CA ASP A 475 -8.51 3.82 11.94
C ASP A 475 -8.46 5.21 12.61
N PRO A 476 -8.59 5.29 13.95
CA PRO A 476 -8.62 6.57 14.66
C PRO A 476 -7.24 7.24 14.72
N GLN A 477 -6.15 6.56 14.36
CA GLN A 477 -4.79 7.10 14.42
C GLN A 477 -4.36 7.83 13.16
N VAL A 478 -5.18 7.82 12.10
CA VAL A 478 -4.90 8.59 10.89
C VAL A 478 -5.11 10.08 11.16
N HIS A 479 -4.08 10.89 10.91
CA HIS A 479 -4.17 12.34 11.03
C HIS A 479 -5.38 12.91 10.27
N ARG A 480 -6.13 13.80 10.92
CA ARG A 480 -7.35 14.37 10.34
C ARG A 480 -7.04 15.70 9.69
N THR A 481 -7.38 15.81 8.41
CA THR A 481 -7.20 17.03 7.62
C THR A 481 -8.49 17.40 6.91
N SER A 482 -8.54 18.60 6.33
CA SER A 482 -9.63 19.01 5.45
C SER A 482 -9.49 18.31 4.09
N LEU A 483 -10.54 17.65 3.62
CA LEU A 483 -10.60 17.11 2.25
C LEU A 483 -10.42 18.23 1.23
N PRO A 484 -9.48 18.10 0.26
CA PRO A 484 -9.28 19.10 -0.79
C PRO A 484 -10.57 19.39 -1.58
N TRP A 485 -11.39 18.36 -1.82
CA TRP A 485 -12.57 18.43 -2.69
C TRP A 485 -13.84 18.96 -2.03
N ARG A 486 -13.94 18.90 -0.70
CA ARG A 486 -15.18 19.25 0.04
C ARG A 486 -15.01 20.43 1.00
N GLY A 487 -13.79 20.72 1.43
CA GLY A 487 -13.52 21.77 2.42
C GLY A 487 -14.39 21.64 3.68
N THR A 488 -14.82 22.77 4.22
CA THR A 488 -15.69 22.86 5.42
C THR A 488 -17.18 22.87 5.11
N ARG A 489 -17.59 22.70 3.85
CA ARG A 489 -19.00 22.67 3.45
C ARG A 489 -19.68 21.31 3.73
N GLY A 490 -18.95 20.34 4.28
CA GLY A 490 -19.44 19.02 4.67
C GLY A 490 -18.98 18.60 6.07
N GLY A 491 -19.30 17.35 6.47
CA GLY A 491 -19.00 16.82 7.81
C GLY A 491 -17.53 16.45 8.10
N GLY A 492 -16.59 16.88 7.26
CA GLY A 492 -15.16 16.53 7.32
C GLY A 492 -14.82 15.15 6.75
N GLU A 493 -13.51 14.87 6.63
CA GLU A 493 -13.01 13.52 6.34
C GLU A 493 -13.03 12.70 7.63
N ARG A 494 -13.72 11.57 7.62
CA ARG A 494 -13.42 10.49 8.56
C ARG A 494 -12.52 9.52 7.81
N PRO A 495 -11.49 8.92 8.42
CA PRO A 495 -10.74 7.84 7.80
C PRO A 495 -11.69 6.65 7.58
N GLN A 496 -12.39 6.65 6.46
CA GLN A 496 -13.39 5.65 6.08
C GLN A 496 -12.75 4.46 5.39
N TYR A 497 -11.47 4.23 5.67
CA TYR A 497 -10.66 3.14 5.15
C TYR A 497 -10.47 2.15 6.29
N GLY A 498 -10.88 0.90 6.08
CA GLY A 498 -10.81 -0.15 7.08
C GLY A 498 -9.35 -0.44 7.45
N GLY A 499 -9.03 -0.35 8.74
CA GLY A 499 -7.66 -0.57 9.20
C GLY A 499 -7.54 -0.85 10.69
N TRP A 500 -8.49 -0.38 11.49
CA TRP A 500 -8.51 -0.63 12.92
C TRP A 500 -8.74 -2.10 13.22
N GLY A 501 -7.93 -2.67 14.12
CA GLY A 501 -7.98 -4.11 14.44
C GLY A 501 -7.15 -5.00 13.52
N GLY A 502 -6.47 -4.46 12.51
CA GLY A 502 -5.49 -5.22 11.73
C GLY A 502 -4.25 -5.60 12.56
N ALA A 503 -3.57 -6.67 12.15
CA ALA A 503 -2.29 -7.09 12.76
C ALA A 503 -1.24 -5.97 12.80
N ARG A 504 -0.48 -5.89 13.90
CA ARG A 504 0.57 -4.88 14.13
C ARG A 504 1.85 -5.49 14.71
N LEU A 505 2.96 -4.82 14.43
CA LEU A 505 4.27 -5.14 14.99
C LEU A 505 4.48 -4.33 16.27
N ASP A 506 5.01 -4.99 17.30
CA ASP A 506 5.42 -4.41 18.59
C ASP A 506 4.30 -3.70 19.39
N THR A 507 3.07 -3.76 18.90
CA THR A 507 1.85 -3.21 19.52
C THR A 507 0.67 -4.12 19.22
N THR A 508 -0.39 -4.01 20.01
CA THR A 508 -1.66 -4.69 19.76
C THR A 508 -2.34 -4.09 18.52
N PRO A 509 -3.33 -4.79 17.91
CA PRO A 509 -4.13 -4.24 16.80
C PRO A 509 -4.83 -2.89 17.05
N TYR A 510 -4.89 -2.48 18.32
CA TYR A 510 -5.55 -1.28 18.79
C TYR A 510 -4.57 -0.29 19.47
N GLY A 511 -3.27 -0.42 19.16
CA GLY A 511 -2.24 0.55 19.54
C GLY A 511 -1.83 0.53 21.01
N GLN A 512 -2.13 -0.52 21.77
CA GLN A 512 -1.58 -0.70 23.11
C GLN A 512 -0.24 -1.45 23.07
N ALA A 513 0.55 -1.30 24.14
CA ALA A 513 1.74 -2.13 24.34
C ALA A 513 1.35 -3.61 24.49
N LEU A 514 2.15 -4.51 23.93
CA LEU A 514 1.95 -5.95 24.06
C LEU A 514 2.18 -6.36 25.54
N SER A 515 1.20 -7.02 26.14
CA SER A 515 1.31 -7.50 27.52
C SER A 515 0.46 -8.74 27.75
N VAL A 516 1.00 -9.72 28.47
CA VAL A 516 0.27 -10.94 28.86
C VAL A 516 0.47 -11.19 30.35
N ALA A 517 -0.62 -11.12 31.12
CA ALA A 517 -0.61 -11.28 32.58
C ALA A 517 0.39 -10.34 33.28
N GLY A 518 0.44 -9.08 32.81
CA GLY A 518 1.34 -8.04 33.34
C GLY A 518 2.79 -8.14 32.87
N ARG A 519 3.15 -9.15 32.06
CA ARG A 519 4.47 -9.20 31.42
C ARG A 519 4.43 -8.42 30.12
N HIS A 520 5.19 -7.32 30.07
CA HIS A 520 5.36 -6.50 28.88
C HIS A 520 6.32 -7.15 27.86
N PHE A 521 6.01 -6.93 26.58
CA PHE A 521 6.87 -7.26 25.45
C PHE A 521 7.06 -6.00 24.61
N ASP A 522 8.32 -5.62 24.38
CA ASP A 522 8.68 -4.49 23.50
C ASP A 522 8.84 -4.91 22.03
N THR A 523 8.80 -6.23 21.78
CA THR A 523 8.90 -6.81 20.45
C THR A 523 7.93 -7.97 20.30
N GLY A 524 7.28 -8.06 19.14
CA GLY A 524 6.38 -9.16 18.83
C GLY A 524 5.38 -8.84 17.74
N LEU A 525 4.35 -9.67 17.66
CA LEU A 525 3.23 -9.52 16.75
C LEU A 525 1.92 -9.50 17.57
N GLY A 526 1.20 -8.38 17.49
CA GLY A 526 -0.16 -8.24 17.99
C GLY A 526 -1.15 -8.52 16.87
N ILE A 527 -2.11 -9.41 17.13
CA ILE A 527 -3.15 -9.78 16.16
C ILE A 527 -4.44 -10.13 16.89
N LEU A 528 -5.56 -10.28 16.19
CA LEU A 528 -6.80 -10.76 16.79
C LEU A 528 -6.83 -12.29 16.86
N ALA A 529 -7.60 -12.85 17.79
CA ALA A 529 -7.98 -14.25 17.75
C ALA A 529 -8.70 -14.59 16.44
N ASN A 530 -8.66 -15.87 16.04
CA ASN A 530 -9.08 -16.36 14.73
C ASN A 530 -8.28 -15.73 13.58
N SER A 531 -6.96 -15.79 13.70
CA SER A 531 -6.02 -15.30 12.71
C SER A 531 -5.06 -16.39 12.23
N ARG A 532 -4.58 -16.22 11.00
CA ARG A 532 -3.53 -17.01 10.36
C ARG A 532 -2.51 -16.08 9.74
N VAL A 533 -1.27 -16.20 10.19
CA VAL A 533 -0.14 -15.42 9.70
C VAL A 533 0.87 -16.35 9.07
N GLU A 534 1.29 -16.02 7.88
CA GLU A 534 2.30 -16.72 7.10
C GLU A 534 3.65 -16.03 7.30
N VAL A 535 4.71 -16.80 7.52
CA VAL A 535 6.06 -16.31 7.73
C VAL A 535 7.01 -17.08 6.82
N ARG A 536 7.62 -16.41 5.84
CA ARG A 536 8.67 -17.01 5.01
C ARG A 536 9.87 -17.33 5.90
N ASN A 537 10.43 -18.52 5.73
CA ASN A 537 11.67 -18.94 6.38
C ASN A 537 12.80 -19.06 5.35
N ASP A 538 13.99 -18.57 5.71
CA ASP A 538 15.15 -18.43 4.80
C ASP A 538 16.36 -18.96 5.54
N GLY A 539 16.35 -20.27 5.77
CA GLY A 539 17.43 -20.98 6.43
C GLY A 539 17.49 -20.87 7.95
N PHE A 540 16.54 -20.21 8.62
CA PHE A 540 16.46 -20.27 10.08
C PHE A 540 16.02 -21.67 10.53
N ARG A 541 16.50 -22.07 11.71
CA ARG A 541 16.35 -23.45 12.23
C ARG A 541 15.41 -23.55 13.42
N ARG A 542 15.12 -22.41 14.06
CA ARG A 542 14.30 -22.37 15.26
C ARG A 542 13.37 -21.16 15.25
N PHE A 543 12.12 -21.36 15.65
CA PHE A 543 11.16 -20.29 15.92
C PHE A 543 10.84 -20.29 17.40
N VAL A 544 10.94 -19.12 18.04
CA VAL A 544 10.69 -18.92 19.47
C VAL A 544 9.68 -17.79 19.66
N THR A 545 8.79 -17.94 20.63
CA THR A 545 7.80 -16.91 20.98
C THR A 545 7.18 -17.20 22.35
N GLN A 546 6.52 -16.20 22.93
CA GLN A 546 5.67 -16.30 24.10
C GLN A 546 4.26 -15.86 23.75
N VAL A 547 3.31 -16.79 23.86
CA VAL A 547 1.93 -16.58 23.40
C VAL A 547 0.96 -16.40 24.56
N GLY A 548 -0.08 -15.61 24.33
CA GLY A 548 -1.18 -15.43 25.27
C GLY A 548 -2.26 -14.50 24.76
N VAL A 549 -3.39 -14.50 25.46
CA VAL A 549 -4.43 -13.46 25.28
C VAL A 549 -3.87 -12.18 25.88
N ASP A 550 -3.90 -11.09 25.11
CA ASP A 550 -3.30 -9.83 25.51
C ASP A 550 -4.11 -9.15 26.62
N ASP A 551 -3.46 -8.41 27.52
CA ASP A 551 -4.12 -7.74 28.64
C ASP A 551 -5.11 -6.65 28.18
N SER A 552 -4.94 -6.13 26.96
CA SER A 552 -5.88 -5.21 26.30
C SER A 552 -7.20 -5.87 25.86
N ALA A 553 -7.32 -7.20 25.96
CA ALA A 553 -8.52 -7.92 25.60
C ALA A 553 -9.73 -7.49 26.45
N ARG A 554 -10.84 -7.21 25.75
CA ARG A 554 -12.08 -6.70 26.33
C ARG A 554 -13.14 -7.79 26.52
N GLY A 555 -13.18 -8.79 25.63
CA GLY A 555 -14.14 -9.89 25.68
C GLY A 555 -13.79 -10.86 26.81
N ARG A 556 -12.51 -11.27 26.92
CA ARG A 556 -11.93 -12.10 28.00
C ARG A 556 -12.63 -13.44 28.27
N GLN A 557 -13.51 -13.91 27.39
CA GLN A 557 -14.38 -15.06 27.68
C GLN A 557 -13.92 -16.34 26.99
N SER A 558 -13.44 -16.23 25.75
CA SER A 558 -13.12 -17.38 24.91
C SER A 558 -11.65 -17.81 25.06
N PRO A 559 -11.37 -19.09 25.30
CA PRO A 559 -9.99 -19.57 25.33
C PRO A 559 -9.40 -19.55 23.91
N VAL A 560 -8.15 -19.15 23.77
CA VAL A 560 -7.43 -19.14 22.49
C VAL A 560 -6.34 -20.20 22.50
N THR A 561 -6.28 -21.00 21.43
CA THR A 561 -5.18 -21.95 21.20
C THR A 561 -4.25 -21.40 20.13
N PHE A 562 -2.95 -21.41 20.41
CA PHE A 562 -1.91 -20.98 19.50
C PHE A 562 -1.24 -22.21 18.90
N ALA A 563 -1.02 -22.20 17.59
CA ALA A 563 -0.36 -23.28 16.88
C ALA A 563 0.67 -22.74 15.89
N VAL A 564 1.79 -23.44 15.79
CA VAL A 564 2.84 -23.18 14.81
C VAL A 564 2.87 -24.36 13.85
N TYR A 565 2.73 -24.07 12.57
CA TYR A 565 2.86 -25.05 11.49
C TYR A 565 4.10 -24.74 10.66
N GLY A 566 4.70 -25.76 10.06
CA GLY A 566 5.75 -25.65 9.05
C GLY A 566 5.35 -26.42 7.81
N ASP A 567 5.27 -25.72 6.67
CA ASP A 567 4.84 -26.27 5.37
C ASP A 567 3.53 -27.07 5.50
N GLY A 568 2.55 -26.51 6.23
CA GLY A 568 1.24 -27.12 6.49
C GLY A 568 1.21 -28.20 7.59
N LYS A 569 2.35 -28.54 8.21
CA LYS A 569 2.43 -29.58 9.27
C LYS A 569 2.52 -28.96 10.66
N LEU A 570 1.73 -29.45 11.62
CA LEU A 570 1.76 -28.96 13.00
C LEU A 570 3.12 -29.24 13.65
N LEU A 571 3.77 -28.21 14.18
CA LEU A 571 5.05 -28.30 14.89
C LEU A 571 4.90 -28.11 16.41
N ALA A 572 4.05 -27.18 16.84
CA ALA A 572 3.68 -27.04 18.25
C ALA A 572 2.30 -26.42 18.42
N ARG A 573 1.76 -26.60 19.64
CA ARG A 573 0.49 -26.05 20.06
C ARG A 573 0.55 -25.68 21.54
N SER A 574 -0.04 -24.54 21.90
CA SER A 574 -0.23 -24.17 23.30
C SER A 574 -1.32 -25.01 23.97
N LYS A 575 -1.43 -24.94 25.29
CA LYS A 575 -2.72 -25.24 25.95
C LYS A 575 -3.74 -24.16 25.55
N PRO A 576 -5.06 -24.38 25.70
CA PRO A 576 -6.03 -23.29 25.60
C PRO A 576 -5.69 -22.21 26.65
N MET A 577 -5.45 -20.98 26.19
CA MET A 577 -5.03 -19.84 27.00
C MET A 577 -6.21 -18.89 27.23
N ARG A 578 -6.32 -18.30 28.42
CA ARG A 578 -7.32 -17.28 28.77
C ARG A 578 -6.64 -15.98 29.18
N ALA A 579 -7.40 -14.88 29.17
CA ALA A 579 -6.93 -13.62 29.72
C ALA A 579 -6.51 -13.80 31.19
N GLY A 580 -5.32 -13.30 31.55
CA GLY A 580 -4.71 -13.46 32.88
C GLY A 580 -3.86 -14.71 33.07
N ASP A 581 -3.88 -15.67 32.13
CA ASP A 581 -2.91 -16.77 32.14
C ASP A 581 -1.50 -16.24 31.82
N ALA A 582 -0.48 -16.72 32.55
CA ALA A 582 0.91 -16.41 32.22
C ALA A 582 1.27 -16.86 30.80
N ALA A 583 2.02 -16.04 30.06
CA ALA A 583 2.41 -16.33 28.69
C ALA A 583 3.07 -17.71 28.55
N GLN A 584 2.65 -18.49 27.56
CA GLN A 584 3.23 -19.79 27.28
C GLN A 584 4.34 -19.67 26.25
N ARG A 585 5.54 -20.16 26.57
CA ARG A 585 6.63 -20.24 25.60
C ARG A 585 6.39 -21.36 24.59
N LEU A 586 6.50 -21.05 23.30
CA LEU A 586 6.63 -22.02 22.22
C LEU A 586 8.03 -21.90 21.63
N ASP A 587 8.70 -23.05 21.50
CA ASP A 587 10.07 -23.13 21.03
C ASP A 587 10.21 -24.37 20.16
N VAL A 588 10.28 -24.16 18.85
CA VAL A 588 10.17 -25.23 17.85
C VAL A 588 11.28 -25.20 16.82
N SER A 589 11.67 -26.39 16.35
CA SER A 589 12.52 -26.47 15.17
C SER A 589 11.71 -26.20 13.91
N VAL A 590 12.27 -25.35 13.05
CA VAL A 590 11.77 -25.03 11.69
C VAL A 590 12.85 -25.35 10.65
N THR A 591 13.80 -26.21 11.00
CA THR A 591 14.88 -26.65 10.10
C THR A 591 14.30 -27.26 8.84
N GLY A 592 14.66 -26.71 7.68
CA GLY A 592 14.16 -27.17 6.38
C GLY A 592 12.73 -26.75 6.05
N THR A 593 12.03 -26.08 6.96
CA THR A 593 10.71 -25.48 6.69
C THR A 593 10.86 -24.25 5.81
N LYS A 594 10.05 -24.11 4.75
CA LYS A 594 10.07 -22.92 3.87
C LYS A 594 9.05 -21.86 4.31
N LEU A 595 7.91 -22.30 4.80
CA LEU A 595 6.83 -21.44 5.28
C LEU A 595 6.38 -21.87 6.66
N ILE A 596 6.35 -20.92 7.59
CA ILE A 596 5.79 -21.10 8.93
C ILE A 596 4.41 -20.46 8.94
N GLU A 597 3.41 -21.11 9.54
CA GLU A 597 2.09 -20.52 9.75
C GLU A 597 1.80 -20.44 11.25
N LEU A 598 1.50 -19.23 11.72
CA LEU A 598 1.13 -18.91 13.10
C LEU A 598 -0.39 -18.76 13.16
N ILE A 599 -1.04 -19.60 13.97
CA ILE A 599 -2.50 -19.66 14.03
C ILE A 599 -2.94 -19.42 15.46
N ALA A 600 -3.76 -18.39 15.67
CA ALA A 600 -4.45 -18.16 16.94
C ALA A 600 -5.93 -18.45 16.73
N ARG A 601 -6.46 -19.49 17.40
CA ARG A 601 -7.82 -19.97 17.17
C ARG A 601 -8.65 -19.93 18.45
N ALA A 602 -9.81 -19.29 18.36
CA ALA A 602 -10.88 -19.37 19.34
C ALA A 602 -11.98 -20.34 18.85
N PRO A 603 -12.88 -20.82 19.73
CA PRO A 603 -13.95 -21.74 19.34
C PRO A 603 -14.99 -21.15 18.38
N ALA A 604 -15.17 -19.82 18.41
CA ALA A 604 -16.16 -19.11 17.62
C ALA A 604 -15.57 -17.83 17.03
N TRP A 605 -16.13 -17.40 15.91
CA TRP A 605 -15.90 -16.09 15.32
C TRP A 605 -16.75 -15.05 16.05
N GLU A 606 -16.08 -14.20 16.83
CA GLU A 606 -16.73 -13.12 17.58
C GLU A 606 -16.63 -11.81 16.79
N ARG A 607 -17.66 -10.96 16.90
CA ARG A 607 -17.70 -9.66 16.20
C ARG A 607 -16.50 -8.77 16.54
N PHE A 608 -16.03 -8.85 17.78
CA PHE A 608 -14.86 -8.13 18.29
C PHE A 608 -13.94 -9.16 18.96
N PRO A 609 -13.13 -9.90 18.19
CA PRO A 609 -12.28 -10.93 18.74
C PRO A 609 -11.24 -10.33 19.70
N ASP A 610 -10.84 -11.11 20.70
CA ASP A 610 -9.83 -10.66 21.64
C ASP A 610 -8.46 -10.47 20.93
N PRO A 611 -7.73 -9.37 21.21
CA PRO A 611 -6.33 -9.24 20.83
C PRO A 611 -5.49 -10.31 21.54
N VAL A 612 -4.52 -10.83 20.80
CA VAL A 612 -3.59 -11.85 21.24
C VAL A 612 -2.17 -11.47 20.84
N THR A 613 -1.23 -11.98 21.62
CA THR A 613 0.18 -11.59 21.53
C THR A 613 1.04 -12.79 21.20
N TRP A 614 1.87 -12.63 20.17
CA TRP A 614 3.04 -13.46 19.88
C TRP A 614 4.28 -12.67 20.30
N GLY A 615 4.52 -12.60 21.61
CA GLY A 615 5.60 -11.82 22.22
C GLY A 615 6.96 -12.43 21.89
N GLU A 616 7.96 -11.57 21.67
CA GLU A 616 9.33 -11.96 21.30
C GLU A 616 9.41 -12.97 20.14
N ALA A 617 8.43 -12.94 19.22
CA ALA A 617 8.39 -13.83 18.08
C ALA A 617 9.66 -13.64 17.23
N ALA A 618 10.50 -14.66 17.14
CA ALA A 618 11.81 -14.58 16.52
C ALA A 618 12.21 -15.86 15.79
N LEU A 619 12.99 -15.68 14.73
CA LEU A 619 13.66 -16.75 13.98
C LEU A 619 15.15 -16.76 14.32
N LEU A 620 15.68 -17.94 14.66
CA LEU A 620 17.07 -18.16 15.08
C LEU A 620 17.79 -19.13 14.12
N ARG A 621 19.08 -18.87 13.85
CA ARG A 621 19.92 -19.65 12.95
C ARG A 621 20.50 -20.91 13.59
#